data_AF-A0A524QXD0-F1
#
_entry.id   AF-A0A524QXD0-F1
#
_cell.length_a   1.000
_cell.length_b   1.000
_cell.length_c   1.000
_cell.angle_alpha   90.00
_cell.angle_beta   90.00
_cell.angle_gamma   90.00
#
_symmetry.space_group_name_H-M   'P 1'
#
loop_
_entity.id
_entity.type
_entity.pdbx_description
1 polymer ?
#
loop_
_entity_poly.entity_id
_entity_poly.type
_entity_poly.pdbx_seq_one_letter_code
_entity_poly.pdbx_strand_id
1 'polypeptide(L)'
;MPTMKTVSRIVAITTLTVALSAAPTDGLHGQTATFEHARHAGFFPECTTCHGGISQEGQSIWPSPNTCAACHDGTNRQAITFEPREGPRPTNLKFTHPVHSFVLEQCRLCHVESEEVGDRMQVQRAVISRCLACHGLEGEHPSLEDNSCTLCHLPLSEATQLSPESVAGFPRPTSHEEQGFTQGGHGALAAVPGEEPGAFTIAASCATCHARNQCITCHVNAPELGPIQALEEDNRALSLGGAPQMPESHSLVNWDQRHSAEASKSSVSCATCHTKESCLTCHTGNGPQPVRALPSGGPGRGAGVQLTRTPPASHTWEFRDRHGSDAATRPVSCETCHVRETCLTCHRPDASAAGDYHPAGFLTRHPSSAWSREADCSDCHNPAQFCQDCHKQAGLVAGKFGGSGGRGYHDGFQAFLVGHGQAARQSLESCASCHVERDCTRCHAARGIGYGFNPHGPGFNADRLKKKNPTLCIACHGRTIP
;
A
#
# COMPACT_ATOMS: atom_id res chain seq x y z
N MET A 1 -61.47 37.56 -25.72
CA MET A 1 -61.88 38.46 -24.62
C MET A 1 -61.09 38.07 -23.36
N PRO A 2 -60.62 38.98 -22.51
CA PRO A 2 -59.63 40.03 -22.79
C PRO A 2 -58.43 40.01 -21.79
N THR A 3 -57.36 40.72 -22.17
CA THR A 3 -56.46 41.56 -21.34
C THR A 3 -55.87 41.05 -20.00
N MET A 4 -54.55 41.11 -19.89
CA MET A 4 -53.91 42.14 -19.06
C MET A 4 -52.42 42.32 -19.40
N LYS A 5 -52.08 43.55 -19.81
CA LYS A 5 -50.72 44.07 -19.97
C LYS A 5 -50.29 44.67 -18.64
N THR A 6 -49.06 44.41 -18.21
CA THR A 6 -48.38 45.26 -17.23
C THR A 6 -47.08 45.75 -17.83
N VAL A 7 -46.99 47.07 -17.91
CA VAL A 7 -45.87 47.86 -18.43
C VAL A 7 -44.79 47.91 -17.35
N SER A 8 -43.54 47.65 -17.72
CA SER A 8 -42.39 48.12 -16.94
C SER A 8 -41.44 48.87 -17.85
N ARG A 9 -41.28 50.16 -17.55
CA ARG A 9 -40.42 51.12 -18.25
C ARG A 9 -38.96 50.84 -17.89
N ILE A 10 -38.13 50.53 -18.88
CA ILE A 10 -36.67 50.55 -18.74
C ILE A 10 -36.21 51.99 -18.94
N VAL A 11 -35.71 52.61 -17.87
CA VAL A 11 -34.93 53.85 -17.91
C VAL A 11 -33.48 53.45 -18.13
N ALA A 12 -32.94 53.73 -19.31
CA ALA A 12 -31.52 53.56 -19.58
C ALA A 12 -30.76 54.75 -18.97
N ILE A 13 -30.05 54.49 -17.87
CA ILE A 13 -29.07 55.42 -17.30
C ILE A 13 -27.72 55.09 -17.95
N THR A 14 -27.26 55.96 -18.85
CA THR A 14 -25.93 55.94 -19.42
C THR A 14 -24.92 56.43 -18.39
N THR A 15 -24.25 55.51 -17.69
CA THR A 15 -23.07 55.82 -16.87
C THR A 15 -21.83 55.89 -17.76
N LEU A 16 -21.32 57.10 -17.91
CA LEU A 16 -20.06 57.46 -18.55
C LEU A 16 -18.89 56.94 -17.70
N THR A 17 -18.24 55.86 -18.11
CA THR A 17 -17.01 55.36 -17.49
C THR A 17 -15.80 56.13 -18.04
N VAL A 18 -15.23 57.00 -17.21
CA VAL A 18 -13.91 57.60 -17.44
C VAL A 18 -12.86 56.51 -17.21
N ALA A 19 -12.25 56.02 -18.30
CA ALA A 19 -11.09 55.13 -18.23
C ALA A 19 -9.87 55.93 -17.78
N LEU A 20 -9.43 55.71 -16.54
CA LEU A 20 -8.16 56.20 -16.04
C LEU A 20 -7.06 55.26 -16.59
N SER A 21 -6.40 55.70 -17.66
CA SER A 21 -5.23 55.01 -18.21
C SER A 21 -4.07 55.10 -17.22
N ALA A 22 -3.83 54.03 -16.46
CA ALA A 22 -2.57 53.85 -15.77
C ALA A 22 -1.47 53.63 -16.83
N ALA A 23 -0.57 54.59 -16.97
CA ALA A 23 0.64 54.41 -17.75
C ALA A 23 1.45 53.26 -17.11
N PRO A 24 1.98 52.31 -17.89
CA PRO A 24 2.91 51.33 -17.35
C PRO A 24 4.15 52.10 -16.88
N THR A 25 4.43 52.05 -15.58
CA THR A 25 5.78 52.31 -15.10
C THR A 25 6.63 51.18 -15.66
N ASP A 26 7.33 51.46 -16.76
CA ASP A 26 8.45 50.68 -17.24
C ASP A 26 9.49 50.65 -16.11
N GLY A 27 9.34 49.64 -15.24
CA GLY A 27 10.41 49.20 -14.39
C GLY A 27 11.54 48.81 -15.31
N LEU A 28 12.64 49.56 -15.24
CA LEU A 28 13.96 49.23 -15.75
C LEU A 28 14.38 47.88 -15.17
N HIS A 29 13.80 46.81 -15.70
CA HIS A 29 14.36 45.47 -15.62
C HIS A 29 15.60 45.55 -16.50
N GLY A 30 16.76 45.67 -15.85
CA GLY A 30 18.05 45.59 -16.49
C GLY A 30 18.05 44.35 -17.37
N GLN A 31 18.04 44.57 -18.70
CA GLN A 31 18.42 43.53 -19.63
C GLN A 31 19.76 43.02 -19.14
N THR A 32 19.86 41.73 -18.82
CA THR A 32 21.15 41.07 -18.59
C THR A 32 21.94 41.22 -19.90
N ALA A 33 22.73 42.29 -20.01
CA ALA A 33 23.56 42.52 -21.17
C ALA A 33 24.53 41.34 -21.27
N THR A 34 24.38 40.54 -22.30
CA THR A 34 25.32 39.45 -22.59
C THR A 34 26.66 40.06 -22.96
N PHE A 35 27.74 39.63 -22.30
CA PHE A 35 29.09 40.11 -22.60
C PHE A 35 29.55 39.60 -23.98
N GLU A 36 29.72 40.51 -24.94
CA GLU A 36 30.19 40.18 -26.29
C GLU A 36 31.71 40.03 -26.33
N HIS A 37 32.18 38.81 -26.06
CA HIS A 37 33.60 38.44 -26.03
C HIS A 37 34.35 38.79 -27.33
N ALA A 38 33.72 38.61 -28.49
CA ALA A 38 34.34 38.90 -29.80
C ALA A 38 34.72 40.39 -29.97
N ARG A 39 33.97 41.32 -29.36
CA ARG A 39 34.31 42.77 -29.37
C ARG A 39 35.51 43.11 -28.49
N HIS A 40 35.89 42.21 -27.58
CA HIS A 40 36.96 42.39 -26.60
C HIS A 40 38.22 41.54 -26.90
N ALA A 41 38.15 40.66 -27.90
CA ALA A 41 39.33 40.29 -28.68
C ALA A 41 39.98 41.58 -29.22
N GLY A 42 41.13 41.61 -29.87
CA GLY A 42 41.81 42.87 -30.19
C GLY A 42 42.37 43.67 -28.99
N PHE A 43 41.64 43.85 -27.88
CA PHE A 43 42.10 44.60 -26.69
C PHE A 43 42.87 43.74 -25.69
N PHE A 44 42.47 42.48 -25.52
CA PHE A 44 43.10 41.59 -24.53
C PHE A 44 43.76 40.41 -25.23
N PRO A 45 45.07 40.14 -25.05
CA PRO A 45 45.75 39.02 -25.69
C PRO A 45 45.41 37.68 -25.02
N GLU A 46 45.28 37.67 -23.69
CA GLU A 46 45.10 36.46 -22.87
C GLU A 46 43.73 36.38 -22.21
N CYS A 47 43.12 35.19 -22.16
CA CYS A 47 41.84 34.94 -21.49
C CYS A 47 41.91 35.20 -19.97
N THR A 48 43.07 34.91 -19.37
CA THR A 48 43.36 35.08 -17.95
C THR A 48 43.41 36.56 -17.52
N THR A 49 43.45 37.51 -18.47
CA THR A 49 43.38 38.94 -18.18
C THR A 49 42.10 39.30 -17.42
N CYS A 50 40.97 38.69 -17.80
CA CYS A 50 39.69 38.85 -17.12
C CYS A 50 39.37 37.63 -16.22
N HIS A 51 39.73 36.42 -16.65
CA HIS A 51 39.45 35.18 -15.94
C HIS A 51 40.60 34.74 -15.02
N GLY A 52 41.29 35.66 -14.35
CA GLY A 52 42.53 35.38 -13.61
C GLY A 52 42.38 34.29 -12.52
N GLY A 53 41.22 34.21 -11.89
CA GLY A 53 40.92 33.20 -10.87
C GLY A 53 40.81 31.77 -11.40
N ILE A 54 40.78 31.54 -12.73
CA ILE A 54 40.65 30.20 -13.32
C ILE A 54 41.82 29.26 -12.97
N SER A 55 42.98 29.82 -12.65
CA SER A 55 44.21 29.08 -12.36
C SER A 55 44.28 28.54 -10.93
N GLN A 56 43.35 28.95 -10.05
CA GLN A 56 43.36 28.58 -8.64
C GLN A 56 41.98 28.06 -8.22
N GLU A 57 41.98 26.96 -7.48
CA GLU A 57 40.74 26.39 -6.97
C GLU A 57 40.08 27.33 -5.95
N GLY A 58 38.76 27.45 -6.02
CA GLY A 58 37.98 28.31 -5.12
C GLY A 58 38.01 29.81 -5.45
N GLN A 59 38.83 30.25 -6.40
CA GLN A 59 38.82 31.64 -6.86
C GLN A 59 37.70 31.89 -7.87
N SER A 60 37.17 33.12 -7.88
CA SER A 60 36.16 33.53 -8.87
C SER A 60 36.74 33.50 -10.28
N ILE A 61 36.08 32.76 -11.17
CA ILE A 61 36.37 32.82 -12.61
C ILE A 61 35.88 34.14 -13.24
N TRP A 62 34.99 34.86 -12.57
CA TRP A 62 34.45 36.12 -13.08
C TRP A 62 35.36 37.30 -12.71
N PRO A 63 35.58 38.24 -13.64
CA PRO A 63 36.36 39.45 -13.36
C PRO A 63 35.67 40.31 -12.29
N SER A 64 36.45 41.19 -11.65
CA SER A 64 35.87 42.18 -10.74
C SER A 64 35.11 43.26 -11.52
N PRO A 65 34.08 43.90 -10.95
CA PRO A 65 33.41 45.05 -11.57
C PRO A 65 34.39 46.18 -11.95
N ASN A 66 35.45 46.37 -11.16
CA ASN A 66 36.49 47.37 -11.42
C ASN A 66 37.26 47.10 -12.72
N THR A 67 37.39 45.84 -13.15
CA THR A 67 38.02 45.48 -14.43
C THR A 67 37.27 46.10 -15.61
N CYS A 68 35.95 46.17 -15.53
CA CYS A 68 35.12 46.81 -16.55
C CYS A 68 35.15 48.33 -16.44
N ALA A 69 35.02 48.85 -15.21
CA ALA A 69 34.96 50.29 -14.94
C ALA A 69 36.25 51.03 -15.36
N ALA A 70 37.40 50.34 -15.43
CA ALA A 70 38.66 50.92 -15.89
C ALA A 70 38.61 51.44 -17.34
N CYS A 71 37.71 50.92 -18.18
CA CYS A 71 37.49 51.41 -19.55
C CYS A 71 36.07 51.94 -19.78
N HIS A 72 35.08 51.39 -19.07
CA HIS A 72 33.67 51.79 -19.12
C HIS A 72 33.33 52.74 -17.96
N ASP A 73 34.04 53.87 -17.91
CA ASP A 73 33.92 54.91 -16.88
C ASP A 73 32.95 56.05 -17.27
N GLY A 74 32.36 55.99 -18.47
CA GLY A 74 31.53 57.07 -19.04
C GLY A 74 32.31 58.17 -19.76
N THR A 75 33.65 58.15 -19.68
CA THR A 75 34.55 59.08 -20.38
C THR A 75 35.20 58.42 -21.60
N ASN A 76 35.79 57.24 -21.41
CA ASN A 76 36.47 56.48 -22.46
C ASN A 76 35.49 55.62 -23.27
N ARG A 77 34.55 54.98 -22.58
CA ARG A 77 33.43 54.21 -23.15
C ARG A 77 32.19 54.40 -22.30
N GLN A 78 31.03 54.07 -22.86
CA GLN A 78 29.75 54.10 -22.15
C GLN A 78 29.89 53.37 -20.80
N ALA A 79 29.47 54.04 -19.73
CA ALA A 79 29.49 53.47 -18.39
C ALA A 79 28.58 52.24 -18.32
N ILE A 80 29.07 51.18 -17.68
CA ILE A 80 28.30 49.95 -17.48
C ILE A 80 28.31 49.55 -16.01
N THR A 81 27.26 48.85 -15.61
CA THR A 81 27.23 48.12 -14.34
C THR A 81 27.38 46.65 -14.65
N PHE A 82 28.41 46.01 -14.09
CA PHE A 82 28.64 44.58 -14.20
C PHE A 82 28.57 43.95 -12.81
N GLU A 83 27.65 43.00 -12.65
CA GLU A 83 27.51 42.21 -11.44
C GLU A 83 27.85 40.74 -11.78
N PRO A 84 28.99 40.22 -11.31
CA PRO A 84 29.35 38.84 -11.57
C PRO A 84 28.41 37.90 -10.83
N ARG A 85 28.13 36.75 -11.45
CA ARG A 85 27.42 35.68 -10.76
C ARG A 85 28.27 35.17 -9.59
N GLU A 86 27.64 35.04 -8.43
CA GLU A 86 28.29 34.43 -7.26
C GLU A 86 28.36 32.91 -7.38
N GLY A 87 29.49 32.36 -6.95
CA GLY A 87 29.71 30.93 -6.79
C GLY A 87 29.83 30.11 -8.08
N PRO A 88 30.24 28.83 -7.95
CA PRO A 88 30.29 27.90 -9.07
C PRO A 88 28.88 27.64 -9.62
N ARG A 89 28.81 27.12 -10.84
CA ARG A 89 27.53 26.69 -11.42
C ARG A 89 27.05 25.43 -10.68
N PRO A 90 25.75 25.35 -10.29
CA PRO A 90 25.19 24.13 -9.77
C PRO A 90 25.34 23.01 -10.80
N THR A 91 26.02 21.95 -10.40
CA THR A 91 26.26 20.77 -11.21
C THR A 91 26.62 19.62 -10.28
N ASN A 92 26.39 18.39 -10.73
CA ASN A 92 27.00 17.21 -10.12
C ASN A 92 28.34 16.85 -10.77
N LEU A 93 28.86 17.66 -11.71
CA LEU A 93 30.14 17.41 -12.36
C LEU A 93 31.32 17.71 -11.41
N LYS A 94 32.18 16.71 -11.21
CA LYS A 94 33.50 16.78 -10.58
C LYS A 94 34.50 17.42 -11.55
N PHE A 95 34.41 18.72 -11.74
CA PHE A 95 35.31 19.44 -12.65
C PHE A 95 35.95 20.64 -11.96
N THR A 96 37.27 20.74 -12.09
CA THR A 96 38.04 21.92 -11.67
C THR A 96 38.97 22.36 -12.80
N HIS A 97 39.01 23.67 -13.07
CA HIS A 97 39.89 24.21 -14.10
C HIS A 97 41.37 23.98 -13.81
N PRO A 98 41.92 24.14 -12.58
CA PRO A 98 43.35 23.97 -12.32
C PRO A 98 43.93 22.63 -12.79
N VAL A 99 43.16 21.54 -12.63
CA VAL A 99 43.57 20.19 -13.05
C VAL A 99 43.62 20.09 -14.58
N HIS A 100 42.74 20.77 -15.30
CA HIS A 100 42.65 20.71 -16.76
C HIS A 100 43.52 21.76 -17.46
N SER A 101 43.67 22.96 -16.88
CA SER A 101 44.46 24.06 -17.43
C SER A 101 45.96 23.74 -17.41
N PHE A 102 46.41 22.93 -16.44
CA PHE A 102 47.79 22.48 -16.32
C PHE A 102 48.24 21.57 -17.47
N VAL A 103 47.31 20.81 -18.07
CA VAL A 103 47.61 19.81 -19.10
C VAL A 103 47.58 20.42 -20.50
N LEU A 104 46.72 21.43 -20.72
CA LEU A 104 46.39 21.88 -22.06
C LEU A 104 46.91 23.28 -22.39
N GLU A 105 47.06 24.18 -21.41
CA GLU A 105 47.35 25.63 -21.57
C GLU A 105 46.48 26.34 -22.64
N GLN A 106 45.43 25.68 -23.13
CA GLN A 106 44.67 26.06 -24.31
C GLN A 106 43.18 26.01 -23.96
N CYS A 107 42.69 27.08 -23.33
CA CYS A 107 41.26 27.25 -23.01
C CYS A 107 40.34 26.96 -24.21
N ARG A 108 40.84 27.23 -25.43
CA ARG A 108 40.18 26.99 -26.70
C ARG A 108 39.75 25.53 -26.92
N LEU A 109 40.49 24.54 -26.43
CA LEU A 109 40.17 23.12 -26.68
C LEU A 109 38.79 22.71 -26.12
N CYS A 110 38.31 23.43 -25.10
CA CYS A 110 36.99 23.22 -24.53
C CYS A 110 36.01 24.35 -24.86
N HIS A 111 36.49 25.59 -25.00
CA HIS A 111 35.65 26.77 -25.05
C HIS A 111 35.45 27.39 -26.44
N VAL A 112 36.03 26.87 -27.53
CA VAL A 112 35.69 27.35 -28.88
C VAL A 112 35.16 26.21 -29.75
N GLU A 113 34.29 26.55 -30.71
CA GLU A 113 33.71 25.59 -31.65
C GLU A 113 34.68 25.25 -32.79
N SER A 114 35.40 26.25 -33.28
CA SER A 114 36.35 26.19 -34.41
C SER A 114 37.77 26.58 -33.97
N GLU A 115 38.78 25.91 -34.52
CA GLU A 115 40.20 26.25 -34.35
C GLU A 115 40.68 27.34 -35.33
N GLU A 116 39.78 27.89 -36.15
CA GLU A 116 40.11 28.93 -37.12
C GLU A 116 40.65 30.21 -36.45
N VAL A 117 41.73 30.75 -37.03
CA VAL A 117 42.53 31.84 -36.47
C VAL A 117 41.74 33.16 -36.32
N GLY A 118 40.60 33.31 -36.99
CA GLY A 118 39.72 34.49 -36.96
C GLY A 118 38.74 34.57 -35.79
N ASP A 119 38.50 33.47 -35.07
CA ASP A 119 37.39 33.33 -34.12
C ASP A 119 37.81 33.56 -32.65
N ARG A 120 38.82 34.40 -32.43
CA ARG A 120 39.37 34.65 -31.09
C ARG A 120 38.28 35.20 -30.15
N MET A 121 38.13 34.57 -28.99
CA MET A 121 37.09 34.87 -28.00
C MET A 121 35.64 34.61 -28.47
N GLN A 122 35.41 33.81 -29.50
CA GLN A 122 34.10 33.20 -29.74
C GLN A 122 33.89 32.03 -28.80
N VAL A 123 33.68 32.36 -27.52
CA VAL A 123 33.58 31.36 -26.47
C VAL A 123 32.19 30.71 -26.43
N GLN A 124 32.18 29.40 -26.34
CA GLN A 124 31.01 28.59 -26.07
C GLN A 124 31.19 27.78 -24.79
N ARG A 125 30.08 27.17 -24.36
CA ARG A 125 30.14 26.18 -23.28
C ARG A 125 30.86 24.93 -23.79
N ALA A 126 31.66 24.33 -22.91
CA ALA A 126 32.21 23.01 -23.18
C ALA A 126 31.08 22.03 -23.48
N VAL A 127 31.21 21.32 -24.60
CA VAL A 127 30.29 20.26 -25.01
C VAL A 127 30.83 18.92 -24.54
N ILE A 128 29.93 18.06 -24.07
CA ILE A 128 30.30 16.81 -23.38
C ILE A 128 31.15 15.90 -24.27
N SER A 129 30.91 15.89 -25.59
CA SER A 129 31.70 15.10 -26.55
C SER A 129 33.20 15.40 -26.50
N ARG A 130 33.62 16.63 -26.16
CA ARG A 130 35.03 16.98 -25.97
C ARG A 130 35.61 16.34 -24.71
N CYS A 131 34.81 16.29 -23.64
CA CYS A 131 35.19 15.59 -22.41
C CYS A 131 35.42 14.10 -22.71
N LEU A 132 34.47 13.46 -23.40
CA LEU A 132 34.56 12.04 -23.74
C LEU A 132 35.77 11.73 -24.62
N ALA A 133 36.04 12.56 -25.62
CA ALA A 133 37.18 12.39 -26.53
C ALA A 133 38.53 12.39 -25.80
N CYS A 134 38.77 13.35 -24.89
CA CYS A 134 40.04 13.42 -24.17
C CYS A 134 40.16 12.33 -23.08
N HIS A 135 39.04 11.92 -22.48
CA HIS A 135 39.02 10.86 -21.47
C HIS A 135 38.95 9.44 -22.06
N GLY A 136 38.97 9.32 -23.40
CA GLY A 136 38.99 8.02 -24.09
C GLY A 136 37.70 7.21 -23.92
N LEU A 137 36.57 7.90 -23.73
CA LEU A 137 35.25 7.27 -23.60
C LEU A 137 34.52 7.33 -24.94
N GLU A 138 34.17 6.17 -25.48
CA GLU A 138 33.41 6.06 -26.73
C GLU A 138 31.92 5.85 -26.44
N GLY A 139 31.05 6.64 -27.07
CA GLY A 139 29.59 6.51 -26.93
C GLY A 139 28.87 7.83 -26.65
N GLU A 140 27.56 7.75 -26.49
CA GLU A 140 26.72 8.88 -26.10
C GLU A 140 26.70 9.05 -24.57
N HIS A 141 26.79 10.29 -24.07
CA HIS A 141 27.00 10.56 -22.64
C HIS A 141 26.04 9.85 -21.68
N PRO A 142 24.71 9.91 -21.81
CA PRO A 142 23.87 9.22 -20.84
C PRO A 142 23.87 7.69 -21.03
N SER A 143 24.51 7.18 -22.08
CA SER A 143 24.51 5.78 -22.49
C SER A 143 25.90 5.13 -22.40
N LEU A 144 26.84 5.77 -21.70
CA LEU A 144 28.14 5.19 -21.38
C LEU A 144 27.99 4.00 -20.42
N GLU A 145 29.00 3.14 -20.38
CA GLU A 145 29.03 2.00 -19.45
C GLU A 145 28.89 2.44 -17.98
N ASP A 146 28.16 1.65 -17.18
CA ASP A 146 27.64 2.03 -15.87
C ASP A 146 28.68 2.54 -14.86
N ASN A 147 29.90 1.99 -14.90
CA ASN A 147 30.95 2.38 -13.95
C ASN A 147 31.63 3.71 -14.31
N SER A 148 31.43 4.22 -15.52
CA SER A 148 32.12 5.41 -16.02
C SER A 148 31.55 6.72 -15.45
N CYS A 149 30.31 6.73 -14.98
CA CYS A 149 29.63 7.95 -14.53
C CYS A 149 30.35 8.62 -13.35
N THR A 150 30.85 7.83 -12.40
CA THR A 150 31.49 8.34 -11.16
C THR A 150 32.86 8.95 -11.39
N LEU A 151 33.48 8.71 -12.56
CA LEU A 151 34.71 9.39 -12.98
C LEU A 151 34.48 10.89 -13.06
N CYS A 152 33.30 11.30 -13.55
CA CYS A 152 32.98 12.69 -13.81
C CYS A 152 31.91 13.24 -12.89
N HIS A 153 31.01 12.42 -12.35
CA HIS A 153 29.86 12.90 -11.58
C HIS A 153 29.93 12.51 -10.10
N LEU A 154 29.44 13.41 -9.25
CA LEU A 154 29.06 13.16 -7.87
C LEU A 154 27.70 12.43 -7.83
N PRO A 155 27.46 11.58 -6.81
CA PRO A 155 26.13 11.13 -6.47
C PRO A 155 25.17 12.32 -6.32
N LEU A 156 23.88 12.13 -6.65
CA LEU A 156 22.90 13.21 -6.54
C LEU A 156 22.85 13.80 -5.13
N SER A 157 22.89 12.93 -4.11
CA SER A 157 22.87 13.32 -2.69
C SER A 157 24.05 14.23 -2.29
N GLU A 158 25.20 14.09 -2.94
CA GLU A 158 26.38 14.94 -2.69
C GLU A 158 26.33 16.25 -3.48
N ALA A 159 25.63 16.28 -4.61
CA ALA A 159 25.49 17.44 -5.48
C ALA A 159 24.48 18.48 -4.92
N THR A 160 24.68 18.93 -3.67
CA THR A 160 23.76 19.76 -2.87
C THR A 160 23.40 21.11 -3.50
N GLN A 161 24.17 21.62 -4.45
CA GLN A 161 23.88 22.87 -5.15
C GLN A 161 22.74 22.73 -6.18
N LEU A 162 22.43 21.52 -6.65
CA LEU A 162 21.37 21.29 -7.64
C LEU A 162 19.98 21.57 -7.05
N SER A 163 19.16 22.28 -7.80
CA SER A 163 17.74 22.49 -7.48
C SER A 163 16.89 21.30 -7.96
N PRO A 164 15.68 21.09 -7.39
CA PRO A 164 14.73 20.10 -7.89
C PRO A 164 14.44 20.24 -9.39
N GLU A 165 14.33 21.47 -9.90
CA GLU A 165 14.10 21.76 -11.33
C GLU A 165 15.29 21.34 -12.19
N SER A 166 16.51 21.48 -11.67
CA SER A 166 17.72 21.05 -12.35
C SER A 166 17.78 19.52 -12.44
N VAL A 167 17.38 18.83 -11.36
CA VAL A 167 17.30 17.36 -11.31
C VAL A 167 16.22 16.84 -12.26
N ALA A 168 15.06 17.50 -12.33
CA ALA A 168 14.00 17.14 -13.29
C ALA A 168 14.46 17.18 -14.76
N GLY A 169 15.50 17.97 -15.06
CA GLY A 169 16.08 18.11 -16.40
C GLY A 169 17.16 17.09 -16.74
N PHE A 170 17.44 16.11 -15.86
CA PHE A 170 18.44 15.08 -16.16
C PHE A 170 18.03 14.25 -17.38
N PRO A 171 18.98 13.96 -18.30
CA PRO A 171 18.69 13.11 -19.44
C PRO A 171 18.40 11.68 -18.96
N ARG A 172 17.41 11.03 -19.59
CA ARG A 172 17.09 9.62 -19.34
C ARG A 172 18.00 8.74 -20.21
N PRO A 173 18.83 7.87 -19.62
CA PRO A 173 19.61 6.86 -20.35
C PRO A 173 18.74 5.91 -21.17
N THR A 174 19.28 5.39 -22.27
CA THR A 174 18.63 4.37 -23.12
C THR A 174 18.38 3.05 -22.37
N SER A 175 19.14 2.76 -21.31
CA SER A 175 18.92 1.59 -20.46
C SER A 175 17.50 1.53 -19.87
N HIS A 176 16.84 2.69 -19.70
CA HIS A 176 15.46 2.76 -19.23
C HIS A 176 14.41 2.37 -20.29
N GLU A 177 14.84 2.13 -21.54
CA GLU A 177 13.99 1.69 -22.65
C GLU A 177 14.13 0.18 -22.90
N GLU A 178 15.05 -0.50 -22.19
CA GLU A 178 15.26 -1.93 -22.33
C GLU A 178 14.01 -2.74 -21.94
N GLN A 179 13.72 -3.77 -22.74
CA GLN A 179 12.64 -4.70 -22.44
C GLN A 179 12.93 -5.42 -21.12
N GLY A 180 11.95 -5.48 -20.21
CA GLY A 180 12.15 -6.13 -18.91
C GLY A 180 12.68 -5.18 -17.83
N PHE A 181 13.06 -3.94 -18.16
CA PHE A 181 13.65 -3.00 -17.19
C PHE A 181 12.74 -2.78 -15.98
N THR A 182 11.44 -2.53 -16.20
CA THR A 182 10.46 -2.35 -15.11
C THR A 182 10.02 -3.66 -14.45
N GLN A 183 10.22 -4.82 -15.09
CA GLN A 183 9.91 -6.15 -14.56
C GLN A 183 11.09 -6.78 -13.79
N GLY A 184 11.83 -5.96 -13.05
CA GLY A 184 12.96 -6.41 -12.21
C GLY A 184 14.35 -6.23 -12.85
N GLY A 185 14.44 -5.92 -14.15
CA GLY A 185 15.72 -5.67 -14.83
C GLY A 185 16.52 -4.52 -14.19
N HIS A 186 15.85 -3.41 -13.84
CA HIS A 186 16.50 -2.29 -13.14
C HIS A 186 17.10 -2.69 -11.80
N GLY A 187 16.48 -3.62 -11.07
CA GLY A 187 16.99 -4.11 -9.79
C GLY A 187 18.27 -4.92 -9.95
N ALA A 188 18.36 -5.72 -11.02
CA ALA A 188 19.55 -6.49 -11.35
C ALA A 188 20.72 -5.59 -11.77
N LEU A 189 20.45 -4.52 -12.52
CA LEU A 189 21.46 -3.52 -12.90
C LEU A 189 21.90 -2.66 -11.71
N ALA A 190 20.97 -2.32 -10.83
CA ALA A 190 21.22 -1.46 -9.68
C ALA A 190 21.99 -2.17 -8.56
N ALA A 191 21.74 -3.47 -8.33
CA ALA A 191 22.30 -4.20 -7.20
C ALA A 191 23.74 -4.65 -7.46
N VAL A 192 24.68 -4.11 -6.69
CA VAL A 192 26.09 -4.51 -6.71
C VAL A 192 26.39 -5.29 -5.42
N PRO A 193 27.00 -6.49 -5.46
CA PRO A 193 27.40 -7.19 -4.24
C PRO A 193 28.41 -6.37 -3.44
N GLY A 194 28.20 -6.26 -2.13
CA GLY A 194 29.14 -5.65 -1.20
C GLY A 194 30.31 -6.59 -0.85
N GLU A 195 31.28 -6.05 -0.10
CA GLU A 195 32.45 -6.82 0.36
C GLU A 195 32.08 -7.94 1.34
N GLU A 196 31.05 -7.71 2.17
CA GLU A 196 30.57 -8.67 3.16
C GLU A 196 29.47 -9.59 2.60
N PRO A 197 29.40 -10.86 3.03
CA PRO A 197 28.34 -11.78 2.60
C PRO A 197 26.94 -11.26 2.89
N GLY A 198 26.14 -11.08 1.83
CA GLY A 198 24.77 -10.56 1.92
C GLY A 198 24.67 -9.03 1.98
N ALA A 199 25.79 -8.31 1.96
CA ALA A 199 25.80 -6.87 1.76
C ALA A 199 25.57 -6.52 0.28
N PHE A 200 24.95 -5.36 0.05
CA PHE A 200 24.74 -4.79 -1.27
C PHE A 200 25.15 -3.32 -1.26
N THR A 201 25.71 -2.88 -2.38
CA THR A 201 25.86 -1.49 -2.76
C THR A 201 25.01 -1.21 -3.99
N ILE A 202 25.02 0.05 -4.44
CA ILE A 202 24.27 0.51 -5.60
C ILE A 202 25.23 0.80 -6.75
N ALA A 203 24.80 0.52 -7.99
CA ALA A 203 25.54 0.91 -9.19
C ALA A 203 25.76 2.44 -9.22
N ALA A 204 26.99 2.81 -9.54
CA ALA A 204 27.47 4.18 -9.72
C ALA A 204 26.61 5.00 -10.69
N SER A 205 26.20 4.40 -11.81
CA SER A 205 25.32 5.03 -12.81
C SER A 205 23.98 5.42 -12.23
N CYS A 206 23.42 4.58 -11.36
CA CYS A 206 22.13 4.81 -10.71
C CYS A 206 22.23 5.94 -9.67
N ALA A 207 23.23 5.90 -8.78
CA ALA A 207 23.42 6.89 -7.72
C ALA A 207 23.76 8.30 -8.23
N THR A 208 24.27 8.41 -9.47
CA THR A 208 24.55 9.70 -10.13
C THR A 208 23.29 10.53 -10.33
N CYS A 209 22.15 9.87 -10.59
CA CYS A 209 20.88 10.51 -10.91
C CYS A 209 19.80 10.26 -9.86
N HIS A 210 19.77 9.09 -9.23
CA HIS A 210 18.73 8.68 -8.31
C HIS A 210 19.19 8.71 -6.86
N ALA A 211 18.23 8.89 -5.96
CA ALA A 211 18.40 8.78 -4.53
C ALA A 211 17.29 7.94 -3.91
N ARG A 212 17.46 7.52 -2.66
CA ARG A 212 16.57 6.55 -1.97
C ARG A 212 15.09 6.92 -2.06
N ASN A 213 14.76 8.21 -1.91
CA ASN A 213 13.38 8.72 -1.90
C ASN A 213 12.65 8.42 -3.21
N GLN A 214 13.36 8.41 -4.35
CA GLN A 214 12.75 8.06 -5.64
C GLN A 214 12.44 6.57 -5.74
N CYS A 215 13.25 5.69 -5.13
CA CYS A 215 12.95 4.26 -5.08
C CYS A 215 11.72 3.98 -4.20
N ILE A 216 11.63 4.68 -3.07
CA ILE A 216 10.55 4.55 -2.08
C ILE A 216 9.15 4.84 -2.66
N THR A 217 9.06 5.66 -3.73
CA THR A 217 7.76 5.95 -4.37
C THR A 217 7.11 4.71 -4.99
N CYS A 218 7.93 3.76 -5.44
CA CYS A 218 7.48 2.54 -6.12
C CYS A 218 7.77 1.27 -5.34
N HIS A 219 8.75 1.28 -4.44
CA HIS A 219 9.15 0.16 -3.58
C HIS A 219 8.82 0.48 -2.13
N VAL A 220 7.58 0.21 -1.70
CA VAL A 220 7.18 0.38 -0.30
C VAL A 220 7.89 -0.60 0.63
N ASN A 221 8.46 -1.69 0.08
CA ASN A 221 9.39 -2.62 0.72
C ASN A 221 10.86 -2.14 0.70
N ALA A 222 11.12 -0.86 0.39
CA ALA A 222 12.46 -0.28 0.39
C ALA A 222 13.32 -0.56 1.64
N PRO A 223 12.77 -0.58 2.87
CA PRO A 223 13.54 -0.94 4.06
C PRO A 223 14.07 -2.38 4.07
N GLU A 224 13.44 -3.31 3.35
CA GLU A 224 13.88 -4.70 3.23
C GLU A 224 14.85 -4.93 2.08
N LEU A 225 15.05 -3.93 1.20
CA LEU A 225 15.86 -4.05 -0.01
C LEU A 225 17.23 -3.40 0.20
N GLY A 226 18.25 -4.23 0.41
CA GLY A 226 19.64 -3.81 0.61
C GLY A 226 20.15 -2.78 -0.41
N PRO A 227 19.97 -2.98 -1.74
CA PRO A 227 20.36 -1.99 -2.74
C PRO A 227 19.71 -0.61 -2.57
N ILE A 228 18.44 -0.56 -2.12
CA ILE A 228 17.76 0.72 -1.86
C ILE A 228 18.31 1.38 -0.58
N GLN A 229 18.59 0.57 0.46
CA GLN A 229 19.20 1.08 1.69
C GLN A 229 20.62 1.64 1.45
N ALA A 230 21.34 1.13 0.45
CA ALA A 230 22.66 1.62 0.07
C ALA A 230 22.65 3.03 -0.57
N LEU A 231 21.49 3.52 -1.02
CA LEU A 231 21.37 4.90 -1.51
C LEU A 231 21.13 5.86 -0.35
N GLU A 232 21.72 7.06 -0.44
CA GLU A 232 21.42 8.16 0.46
C GLU A 232 20.03 8.77 0.16
N GLU A 233 19.46 9.42 1.17
CA GLU A 233 18.17 10.11 1.03
C GLU A 233 18.33 11.48 0.38
N ASP A 234 17.45 11.78 -0.59
CA ASP A 234 17.38 13.09 -1.22
C ASP A 234 15.98 13.32 -1.83
N ASN A 235 15.27 14.32 -1.32
CA ASN A 235 13.93 14.67 -1.81
C ASN A 235 13.95 15.27 -3.22
N ARG A 236 15.08 15.82 -3.68
CA ARG A 236 15.20 16.37 -5.05
C ARG A 236 15.05 15.29 -6.11
N ALA A 237 15.40 14.04 -5.78
CA ALA A 237 15.22 12.91 -6.68
C ALA A 237 13.75 12.69 -7.07
N LEU A 238 12.79 13.10 -6.22
CA LEU A 238 11.35 13.00 -6.51
C LEU A 238 10.92 13.82 -7.73
N SER A 239 11.73 14.77 -8.18
CA SER A 239 11.48 15.59 -9.36
C SER A 239 11.72 14.87 -10.68
N LEU A 240 12.37 13.70 -10.67
CA LEU A 240 12.55 12.86 -11.88
C LEU A 240 11.24 12.24 -12.37
N GLY A 241 10.22 12.20 -11.50
CA GLY A 241 8.92 11.64 -11.83
C GLY A 241 8.99 10.16 -12.20
N GLY A 242 7.88 9.66 -12.76
CA GLY A 242 7.71 8.25 -13.11
C GLY A 242 6.46 7.68 -12.44
N ALA A 243 5.46 7.36 -13.25
CA ALA A 243 4.29 6.65 -12.76
C ALA A 243 4.61 5.15 -12.68
N PRO A 244 4.31 4.47 -11.56
CA PRO A 244 4.42 3.02 -11.51
C PRO A 244 3.52 2.42 -12.60
N GLN A 245 4.09 1.50 -13.39
CA GLN A 245 3.31 0.74 -14.34
C GLN A 245 2.54 -0.35 -13.59
N MET A 246 1.23 -0.40 -13.82
CA MET A 246 0.39 -1.41 -13.22
C MET A 246 0.74 -2.79 -13.82
N PRO A 247 1.06 -3.80 -13.01
CA PRO A 247 1.35 -5.14 -13.51
C PRO A 247 0.14 -5.73 -14.25
N GLU A 248 0.40 -6.56 -15.27
CA GLU A 248 -0.63 -7.24 -16.06
C GLU A 248 -1.62 -8.02 -15.18
N SER A 249 -1.17 -8.53 -14.03
CA SER A 249 -2.04 -9.21 -13.07
C SER A 249 -3.28 -8.40 -12.68
N HIS A 250 -3.24 -7.07 -12.71
CA HIS A 250 -4.37 -6.20 -12.38
C HIS A 250 -5.35 -5.98 -13.55
N SER A 251 -4.94 -6.30 -14.78
CA SER A 251 -5.82 -6.21 -15.96
C SER A 251 -6.73 -7.43 -16.15
N LEU A 252 -6.62 -8.43 -15.26
CA LEU A 252 -7.43 -9.65 -15.34
C LEU A 252 -8.90 -9.35 -14.98
N VAL A 253 -9.82 -9.87 -15.80
CA VAL A 253 -11.26 -9.83 -15.51
C VAL A 253 -11.55 -10.58 -14.21
N ASN A 254 -12.36 -9.97 -13.32
CA ASN A 254 -12.69 -10.47 -11.99
C ASN A 254 -11.46 -10.70 -11.09
N TRP A 255 -10.48 -9.79 -11.16
CA TRP A 255 -9.31 -9.81 -10.29
C TRP A 255 -9.68 -9.90 -8.80
N ASP A 256 -10.75 -9.22 -8.37
CA ASP A 256 -11.32 -9.27 -7.03
C ASP A 256 -11.60 -10.70 -6.55
N GLN A 257 -11.95 -11.62 -7.46
CA GLN A 257 -12.23 -13.02 -7.14
C GLN A 257 -10.99 -13.93 -7.28
N ARG A 258 -9.98 -13.52 -8.06
CA ARG A 258 -8.85 -14.37 -8.47
C ARG A 258 -7.52 -14.02 -7.81
N HIS A 259 -7.37 -12.79 -7.30
CA HIS A 259 -6.11 -12.33 -6.72
C HIS A 259 -5.68 -13.14 -5.50
N SER A 260 -6.61 -13.81 -4.81
CA SER A 260 -6.32 -14.69 -3.68
C SER A 260 -5.36 -15.82 -4.05
N ALA A 261 -5.48 -16.39 -5.25
CA ALA A 261 -4.60 -17.45 -5.73
C ALA A 261 -3.17 -16.94 -5.95
N GLU A 262 -3.02 -15.70 -6.42
CA GLU A 262 -1.72 -15.08 -6.65
C GLU A 262 -1.08 -14.63 -5.33
N ALA A 263 -1.85 -13.95 -4.47
CA ALA A 263 -1.40 -13.51 -3.16
C ALA A 263 -1.01 -14.69 -2.25
N SER A 264 -1.63 -15.86 -2.42
CA SER A 264 -1.29 -17.07 -1.67
C SER A 264 0.03 -17.71 -2.13
N LYS A 265 0.47 -17.48 -3.37
CA LYS A 265 1.78 -17.95 -3.86
C LYS A 265 2.90 -17.07 -3.32
N SER A 266 2.74 -15.76 -3.40
CA SER A 266 3.70 -14.80 -2.85
C SER A 266 3.04 -13.43 -2.68
N SER A 267 3.02 -12.91 -1.46
CA SER A 267 2.62 -11.53 -1.17
C SER A 267 3.77 -10.53 -1.35
N VAL A 268 5.00 -11.01 -1.54
CA VAL A 268 6.21 -10.17 -1.66
C VAL A 268 6.17 -9.31 -2.92
N SER A 269 5.64 -9.84 -4.02
CA SER A 269 5.47 -9.07 -5.27
C SER A 269 4.47 -7.92 -5.12
N CYS A 270 3.45 -8.09 -4.27
CA CYS A 270 2.51 -7.02 -3.94
C CYS A 270 3.16 -5.95 -3.05
N ALA A 271 4.09 -6.34 -2.18
CA ALA A 271 4.82 -5.45 -1.27
C ALA A 271 5.72 -4.44 -1.97
N THR A 272 5.91 -4.55 -3.28
CA THR A 272 6.52 -3.49 -4.08
C THR A 272 5.67 -2.23 -4.01
N CYS A 273 4.38 -2.31 -4.35
CA CYS A 273 3.52 -1.13 -4.47
C CYS A 273 2.49 -0.99 -3.34
N HIS A 274 2.13 -2.08 -2.67
CA HIS A 274 1.06 -2.13 -1.69
C HIS A 274 1.59 -2.29 -0.27
N THR A 275 1.10 -1.44 0.63
CA THR A 275 1.26 -1.64 2.07
C THR A 275 0.16 -2.57 2.57
N LYS A 276 0.28 -3.03 3.82
CA LYS A 276 -0.77 -3.76 4.52
C LYS A 276 -2.09 -2.98 4.49
N GLU A 277 -2.02 -1.67 4.69
CA GLU A 277 -3.17 -0.77 4.73
C GLU A 277 -3.88 -0.72 3.37
N SER A 278 -3.14 -0.78 2.26
CA SER A 278 -3.74 -0.92 0.92
C SER A 278 -4.68 -2.12 0.83
N CYS A 279 -4.27 -3.27 1.38
CA CYS A 279 -5.11 -4.49 1.34
C CYS A 279 -6.25 -4.45 2.35
N LEU A 280 -6.04 -3.85 3.52
CA LEU A 280 -7.07 -3.63 4.53
C LEU A 280 -8.16 -2.66 4.06
N THR A 281 -7.89 -1.90 2.99
CA THR A 281 -8.96 -1.18 2.28
C THR A 281 -10.06 -2.10 1.84
N CYS A 282 -9.86 -3.40 1.54
CA CYS A 282 -10.95 -4.33 1.22
C CYS A 282 -11.11 -5.44 2.26
N HIS A 283 -10.01 -6.00 2.78
CA HIS A 283 -10.04 -7.07 3.77
C HIS A 283 -10.37 -6.54 5.16
N THR A 284 -11.34 -7.16 5.84
CA THR A 284 -11.74 -6.80 7.20
C THR A 284 -10.84 -7.44 8.26
N GLY A 285 -10.80 -6.84 9.47
CA GLY A 285 -9.96 -7.30 10.58
C GLY A 285 -8.47 -7.20 10.24
N ASN A 286 -7.71 -8.26 10.52
CA ASN A 286 -6.28 -8.33 10.19
C ASN A 286 -6.01 -8.90 8.78
N GLY A 287 -7.04 -9.25 8.02
CA GLY A 287 -6.91 -9.90 6.72
C GLY A 287 -6.32 -11.33 6.77
N PRO A 288 -6.26 -12.01 5.62
CA PRO A 288 -5.65 -13.34 5.52
C PRO A 288 -4.12 -13.29 5.71
N GLN A 289 -3.46 -14.46 5.79
CA GLN A 289 -1.99 -14.54 5.99
C GLN A 289 -1.18 -13.66 5.00
N PRO A 290 -1.48 -13.64 3.68
CA PRO A 290 -0.78 -12.77 2.73
C PRO A 290 -0.84 -11.28 3.08
N VAL A 291 -1.98 -10.81 3.60
CA VAL A 291 -2.16 -9.41 4.03
C VAL A 291 -1.37 -9.13 5.31
N ARG A 292 -1.36 -10.08 6.26
CA ARG A 292 -0.59 -9.95 7.50
C ARG A 292 0.91 -9.89 7.27
N ALA A 293 1.39 -10.60 6.24
CA ALA A 293 2.80 -10.64 5.84
C ALA A 293 3.28 -9.36 5.13
N LEU A 294 2.38 -8.49 4.66
CA LEU A 294 2.77 -7.23 4.05
C LEU A 294 3.32 -6.23 5.08
N PRO A 295 4.28 -5.39 4.68
CA PRO A 295 4.74 -4.29 5.51
C PRO A 295 3.64 -3.27 5.72
N SER A 296 3.49 -2.79 6.95
CA SER A 296 2.67 -1.61 7.23
C SER A 296 3.39 -0.35 6.74
N GLY A 297 2.61 0.69 6.44
CA GLY A 297 3.15 2.03 6.25
C GLY A 297 3.98 2.48 7.46
N GLY A 298 5.05 3.23 7.20
CA GLY A 298 5.98 3.66 8.24
C GLY A 298 7.20 4.41 7.69
N PRO A 299 8.15 4.78 8.57
CA PRO A 299 9.36 5.48 8.17
C PRO A 299 10.14 4.72 7.08
N GLY A 300 10.68 5.47 6.10
CA GLY A 300 11.43 4.88 4.98
C GLY A 300 10.58 4.14 3.95
N ARG A 301 9.25 4.24 4.01
CA ARG A 301 8.31 3.62 3.07
C ARG A 301 7.42 4.64 2.40
N GLY A 302 7.05 4.36 1.16
CA GLY A 302 6.01 5.11 0.46
C GLY A 302 4.66 4.85 1.11
N ALA A 303 3.69 5.72 0.85
CA ALA A 303 2.32 5.55 1.34
C ALA A 303 1.66 4.25 0.84
N GLY A 304 2.18 3.67 -0.24
CA GLY A 304 1.56 2.59 -0.99
C GLY A 304 0.36 3.05 -1.78
N VAL A 305 -0.08 2.17 -2.69
CA VAL A 305 -1.26 2.43 -3.52
C VAL A 305 -2.48 2.64 -2.62
N GLN A 306 -3.09 3.81 -2.75
CA GLN A 306 -4.32 4.15 -2.05
C GLN A 306 -5.50 3.60 -2.84
N LEU A 307 -6.06 2.49 -2.34
CA LEU A 307 -7.26 1.91 -2.92
C LEU A 307 -8.50 2.62 -2.37
N THR A 308 -9.55 2.68 -3.17
CA THR A 308 -10.88 3.16 -2.74
C THR A 308 -11.89 2.06 -3.02
N ARG A 309 -12.70 1.70 -2.01
CA ARG A 309 -13.86 0.82 -2.21
C ARG A 309 -14.98 1.61 -2.90
N THR A 310 -15.41 1.16 -4.06
CA THR A 310 -16.57 1.73 -4.75
C THR A 310 -17.78 0.83 -4.55
N PRO A 311 -18.93 1.36 -4.10
CA PRO A 311 -20.13 0.55 -3.94
C PRO A 311 -20.62 0.04 -5.31
N PRO A 312 -21.06 -1.22 -5.42
CA PRO A 312 -21.66 -1.73 -6.65
C PRO A 312 -23.05 -1.11 -6.88
N ALA A 313 -23.57 -1.23 -8.11
CA ALA A 313 -24.87 -0.69 -8.50
C ALA A 313 -26.05 -1.16 -7.64
N SER A 314 -25.91 -2.28 -6.91
CA SER A 314 -26.92 -2.77 -5.97
C SER A 314 -27.06 -1.91 -4.70
N HIS A 315 -26.10 -1.03 -4.40
CA HIS A 315 -26.15 -0.15 -3.22
C HIS A 315 -27.03 1.08 -3.48
N THR A 316 -28.33 0.85 -3.59
CA THR A 316 -29.35 1.91 -3.70
C THR A 316 -30.31 1.83 -2.51
N TRP A 317 -31.19 2.83 -2.36
CA TRP A 317 -32.17 2.84 -1.27
C TRP A 317 -33.22 1.73 -1.42
N GLU A 318 -33.49 1.27 -2.64
CA GLU A 318 -34.41 0.17 -2.98
C GLU A 318 -33.80 -1.22 -2.72
N PHE A 319 -32.53 -1.31 -2.30
CA PHE A 319 -31.85 -2.58 -2.07
C PHE A 319 -32.68 -3.52 -1.19
N ARG A 320 -33.24 -3.00 -0.09
CA ARG A 320 -34.06 -3.81 0.83
C ARG A 320 -35.21 -4.52 0.11
N ASP A 321 -35.79 -3.90 -0.90
CA ASP A 321 -36.97 -4.40 -1.59
C ASP A 321 -36.61 -5.34 -2.75
N ARG A 322 -35.39 -5.24 -3.31
CA ARG A 322 -35.00 -5.95 -4.55
C ARG A 322 -33.79 -6.86 -4.43
N HIS A 323 -33.09 -6.87 -3.29
CA HIS A 323 -31.87 -7.68 -3.13
C HIS A 323 -32.12 -9.19 -3.09
N GLY A 324 -33.37 -9.64 -2.89
CA GLY A 324 -33.71 -11.05 -2.78
C GLY A 324 -33.34 -11.87 -4.02
N SER A 325 -33.64 -11.35 -5.23
CA SER A 325 -33.28 -12.02 -6.48
C SER A 325 -31.77 -12.06 -6.70
N ASP A 326 -31.07 -10.98 -6.37
CA ASP A 326 -29.62 -10.87 -6.52
C ASP A 326 -28.88 -11.77 -5.53
N ALA A 327 -29.33 -11.80 -4.27
CA ALA A 327 -28.79 -12.67 -3.22
C ALA A 327 -29.07 -14.16 -3.51
N ALA A 328 -30.21 -14.49 -4.12
CA ALA A 328 -30.54 -15.87 -4.48
C ALA A 328 -29.70 -16.38 -5.67
N THR A 329 -29.41 -15.52 -6.65
CA THR A 329 -28.74 -15.92 -7.89
C THR A 329 -27.23 -15.72 -7.86
N ARG A 330 -26.72 -14.72 -7.12
CA ARG A 330 -25.31 -14.34 -7.11
C ARG A 330 -24.85 -13.89 -5.70
N PRO A 331 -25.02 -14.71 -4.65
CA PRO A 331 -24.64 -14.31 -3.28
C PRO A 331 -23.15 -13.92 -3.16
N VAL A 332 -22.29 -14.59 -3.93
CA VAL A 332 -20.84 -14.36 -3.95
C VAL A 332 -20.47 -12.92 -4.30
N SER A 333 -21.24 -12.21 -5.13
CA SER A 333 -20.92 -10.82 -5.48
C SER A 333 -21.05 -9.86 -4.30
N CYS A 334 -21.94 -10.16 -3.35
CA CYS A 334 -22.10 -9.41 -2.11
C CYS A 334 -21.02 -9.81 -1.09
N GLU A 335 -20.67 -11.09 -1.06
CA GLU A 335 -19.68 -11.68 -0.13
C GLU A 335 -18.24 -11.17 -0.37
N THR A 336 -17.96 -10.58 -1.54
CA THR A 336 -16.70 -9.87 -1.81
C THR A 336 -16.45 -8.72 -0.83
N CYS A 337 -17.51 -8.04 -0.37
CA CYS A 337 -17.41 -6.88 0.52
C CYS A 337 -18.09 -7.10 1.87
N HIS A 338 -19.14 -7.92 1.92
CA HIS A 338 -19.97 -8.14 3.10
C HIS A 338 -19.69 -9.51 3.72
N VAL A 339 -19.59 -9.58 5.04
CA VAL A 339 -19.49 -10.85 5.75
C VAL A 339 -20.87 -11.39 6.09
N ARG A 340 -20.97 -12.70 6.37
CA ARG A 340 -22.26 -13.35 6.73
C ARG A 340 -23.01 -12.62 7.84
N GLU A 341 -22.29 -12.08 8.82
CA GLU A 341 -22.87 -11.30 9.91
C GLU A 341 -23.64 -10.07 9.41
N THR A 342 -23.19 -9.41 8.34
CA THR A 342 -23.89 -8.28 7.71
C THR A 342 -25.28 -8.70 7.25
N CYS A 343 -25.42 -9.87 6.61
CA CYS A 343 -26.72 -10.38 6.15
C CYS A 343 -27.65 -10.66 7.33
N LEU A 344 -27.09 -11.20 8.42
CA LEU A 344 -27.83 -11.56 9.63
C LEU A 344 -28.30 -10.36 10.45
N THR A 345 -27.85 -9.14 10.15
CA THR A 345 -28.39 -7.93 10.80
C THR A 345 -29.89 -7.76 10.54
N CYS A 346 -30.35 -8.14 9.34
CA CYS A 346 -31.76 -8.17 8.95
C CYS A 346 -32.34 -9.59 8.89
N HIS A 347 -31.57 -10.58 8.42
CA HIS A 347 -32.00 -11.99 8.30
C HIS A 347 -31.75 -12.79 9.58
N ARG A 348 -32.21 -12.30 10.74
CA ARG A 348 -32.12 -13.06 11.99
C ARG A 348 -33.10 -14.24 11.95
N PRO A 349 -32.68 -15.46 12.34
CA PRO A 349 -33.62 -16.55 12.58
C PRO A 349 -34.47 -16.19 13.80
N ASP A 350 -35.69 -15.73 13.57
CA ASP A 350 -36.62 -15.36 14.63
C ASP A 350 -37.67 -16.46 14.81
N ALA A 351 -37.54 -17.25 15.88
CA ALA A 351 -38.54 -18.25 16.25
C ALA A 351 -39.90 -17.62 16.68
N SER A 352 -39.92 -16.32 17.00
CA SER A 352 -41.14 -15.57 17.32
C SER A 352 -41.85 -15.00 16.09
N ALA A 353 -41.22 -15.05 14.90
CA ALA A 353 -41.84 -14.61 13.65
C ALA A 353 -42.97 -15.54 13.16
N ALA A 354 -43.09 -16.76 13.73
CA ALA A 354 -44.12 -17.73 13.37
C ALA A 354 -45.52 -17.42 13.96
N GLY A 355 -45.68 -16.35 14.75
CA GLY A 355 -46.98 -15.85 15.20
C GLY A 355 -47.62 -16.64 16.36
N ASP A 356 -48.12 -15.88 17.33
CA ASP A 356 -49.11 -16.20 18.37
C ASP A 356 -48.75 -17.16 19.52
N TYR A 357 -47.92 -18.19 19.36
CA TYR A 357 -47.73 -19.19 20.44
C TYR A 357 -46.53 -18.94 21.37
N HIS A 358 -45.47 -18.28 20.88
CA HIS A 358 -44.29 -17.97 21.69
C HIS A 358 -44.10 -16.44 21.80
N PRO A 359 -43.90 -15.90 23.03
CA PRO A 359 -43.75 -14.46 23.22
C PRO A 359 -42.43 -13.94 22.63
N ALA A 360 -42.40 -12.64 22.33
CA ALA A 360 -41.16 -11.96 21.95
C ALA A 360 -40.06 -12.21 23.00
N GLY A 361 -38.85 -12.53 22.54
CA GLY A 361 -37.74 -12.90 23.41
C GLY A 361 -37.75 -14.35 23.90
N PHE A 362 -38.61 -15.21 23.35
CA PHE A 362 -38.63 -16.65 23.63
C PHE A 362 -37.23 -17.27 23.61
N LEU A 363 -36.44 -17.02 22.56
CA LEU A 363 -35.08 -17.60 22.44
C LEU A 363 -34.15 -17.20 23.59
N THR A 364 -34.35 -16.03 24.19
CA THR A 364 -33.53 -15.53 25.32
C THR A 364 -33.94 -16.19 26.64
N ARG A 365 -35.24 -16.43 26.85
CA ARG A 365 -35.78 -16.99 28.11
C ARG A 365 -35.89 -18.52 28.10
N HIS A 366 -36.02 -19.11 26.91
CA HIS A 366 -36.21 -20.53 26.66
C HIS A 366 -35.24 -21.44 27.43
N PRO A 367 -33.92 -21.17 27.55
CA PRO A 367 -33.01 -22.02 28.32
C PRO A 367 -33.40 -22.13 29.80
N SER A 368 -33.77 -20.99 30.41
CA SER A 368 -34.20 -20.96 31.81
C SER A 368 -35.57 -21.61 32.01
N SER A 369 -36.54 -21.32 31.14
CA SER A 369 -37.89 -21.90 31.20
C SER A 369 -37.88 -23.41 30.96
N ALA A 370 -37.01 -23.92 30.08
CA ALA A 370 -36.84 -25.35 29.83
C ALA A 370 -36.18 -26.06 31.04
N TRP A 371 -35.16 -25.43 31.65
CA TRP A 371 -34.50 -25.98 32.86
C TRP A 371 -35.46 -26.05 34.05
N SER A 372 -36.26 -25.01 34.27
CA SER A 372 -37.20 -24.94 35.39
C SER A 372 -38.53 -25.64 35.13
N ARG A 373 -38.74 -26.22 33.94
CA ARG A 373 -40.03 -26.78 33.48
C ARG A 373 -41.19 -25.80 33.66
N GLU A 374 -40.99 -24.56 33.22
CA GLU A 374 -42.00 -23.51 33.36
C GLU A 374 -43.26 -23.78 32.51
N ALA A 375 -43.14 -24.58 31.45
CA ALA A 375 -44.24 -25.00 30.59
C ALA A 375 -44.09 -26.47 30.15
N ASP A 376 -45.22 -27.15 29.93
CA ASP A 376 -45.28 -28.51 29.40
C ASP A 376 -45.23 -28.51 27.86
N CYS A 377 -44.04 -28.23 27.31
CA CYS A 377 -43.83 -28.12 25.86
C CYS A 377 -44.27 -29.38 25.08
N SER A 378 -44.28 -30.54 25.74
CA SER A 378 -44.73 -31.83 25.20
C SER A 378 -46.21 -31.88 24.85
N ASP A 379 -47.01 -30.97 25.39
CA ASP A 379 -48.46 -30.94 25.15
C ASP A 379 -48.79 -30.48 23.72
N CYS A 380 -47.85 -29.79 23.07
CA CYS A 380 -47.98 -29.32 21.68
C CYS A 380 -46.83 -29.78 20.77
N HIS A 381 -45.64 -30.02 21.29
CA HIS A 381 -44.48 -30.47 20.53
C HIS A 381 -44.12 -31.91 20.82
N ASN A 382 -43.61 -32.64 19.82
CA ASN A 382 -42.86 -33.87 20.09
C ASN A 382 -41.44 -33.49 20.57
N PRO A 383 -41.13 -33.54 21.88
CA PRO A 383 -39.90 -32.95 22.40
C PRO A 383 -38.65 -33.63 21.86
N ALA A 384 -38.73 -34.94 21.61
CA ALA A 384 -37.61 -35.73 21.11
C ALA A 384 -37.17 -35.28 19.72
N GLN A 385 -38.11 -35.03 18.81
CA GLN A 385 -37.77 -34.62 17.43
C GLN A 385 -37.61 -33.11 17.31
N PHE A 386 -38.55 -32.35 17.88
CA PHE A 386 -38.60 -30.90 17.70
C PHE A 386 -37.39 -30.18 18.33
N CYS A 387 -37.03 -30.52 19.57
CA CYS A 387 -35.89 -29.87 20.24
C CYS A 387 -34.58 -30.19 19.51
N GLN A 388 -34.41 -31.43 19.04
CA GLN A 388 -33.22 -31.84 18.29
C GLN A 388 -33.11 -31.11 16.96
N ASP A 389 -34.21 -31.00 16.20
CA ASP A 389 -34.20 -30.36 14.88
C ASP A 389 -33.96 -28.85 14.99
N CYS A 390 -34.64 -28.16 15.91
CA CYS A 390 -34.44 -26.74 16.13
C CYS A 390 -33.00 -26.44 16.55
N HIS A 391 -32.45 -27.17 17.50
CA HIS A 391 -31.08 -26.95 17.94
C HIS A 391 -30.04 -27.39 16.90
N LYS A 392 -30.32 -28.42 16.10
CA LYS A 392 -29.48 -28.79 14.95
C LYS A 392 -29.46 -27.68 13.90
N GLN A 393 -30.60 -27.08 13.59
CA GLN A 393 -30.71 -25.93 12.69
C GLN A 393 -30.00 -24.69 13.27
N ALA A 394 -30.07 -24.49 14.59
CA ALA A 394 -29.34 -23.45 15.29
C ALA A 394 -27.84 -23.73 15.47
N GLY A 395 -27.33 -24.88 14.98
CA GLY A 395 -25.92 -25.27 15.10
C GLY A 395 -25.48 -25.68 16.52
N LEU A 396 -26.44 -25.91 17.42
CA LEU A 396 -26.25 -26.34 18.81
C LEU A 396 -26.24 -27.88 18.91
N VAL A 397 -25.37 -28.52 18.13
CA VAL A 397 -25.23 -29.98 18.09
C VAL A 397 -24.18 -30.47 19.07
N ALA A 398 -24.45 -31.61 19.72
CA ALA A 398 -23.47 -32.27 20.56
C ALA A 398 -22.23 -32.67 19.74
N GLY A 399 -21.05 -32.28 20.21
CA GLY A 399 -19.78 -32.69 19.63
C GLY A 399 -19.47 -34.17 19.89
N LYS A 400 -18.45 -34.70 19.22
CA LYS A 400 -17.94 -36.06 19.46
C LYS A 400 -17.51 -36.19 20.93
N PHE A 401 -17.93 -37.28 21.59
CA PHE A 401 -17.51 -37.64 22.94
C PHE A 401 -15.98 -37.52 23.11
N GLY A 402 -15.53 -36.68 24.05
CA GLY A 402 -14.10 -36.43 24.33
C GLY A 402 -13.42 -35.38 23.44
N GLY A 403 -14.15 -34.67 22.58
CA GLY A 403 -13.61 -33.59 21.75
C GLY A 403 -13.86 -32.20 22.35
N SER A 404 -12.81 -31.40 22.47
CA SER A 404 -12.89 -29.97 22.77
C SER A 404 -13.33 -29.20 21.52
N GLY A 405 -14.63 -29.16 21.20
CA GLY A 405 -15.03 -28.43 19.99
C GLY A 405 -16.51 -28.37 19.60
N GLY A 406 -17.43 -28.98 20.34
CA GLY A 406 -18.86 -28.75 20.12
C GLY A 406 -19.39 -27.71 21.09
N ARG A 407 -20.09 -26.68 20.63
CA ARG A 407 -21.04 -25.91 21.46
C ARG A 407 -22.22 -26.85 21.78
N GLY A 408 -21.97 -27.79 22.69
CA GLY A 408 -22.94 -28.80 23.08
C GLY A 408 -24.14 -28.19 23.80
N TYR A 409 -25.27 -28.88 23.74
CA TYR A 409 -26.56 -28.50 24.33
C TYR A 409 -26.57 -28.44 25.87
N HIS A 410 -25.51 -28.92 26.53
CA HIS A 410 -25.36 -28.80 27.97
C HIS A 410 -24.94 -27.37 28.36
N ASP A 411 -25.12 -27.01 29.63
CA ASP A 411 -24.78 -25.71 30.26
C ASP A 411 -23.30 -25.26 30.13
N GLY A 412 -22.50 -25.90 29.26
CA GLY A 412 -21.09 -25.64 29.05
C GLY A 412 -20.21 -26.05 30.23
N PHE A 413 -20.80 -26.66 31.27
CA PHE A 413 -20.07 -27.06 32.47
C PHE A 413 -19.06 -28.16 32.12
N GLN A 414 -17.79 -27.81 32.20
CA GLN A 414 -16.68 -28.68 31.81
C GLN A 414 -16.63 -29.99 32.62
N ALA A 415 -17.26 -30.04 33.80
CA ALA A 415 -17.37 -31.23 34.63
C ALA A 415 -18.76 -31.90 34.59
N PHE A 416 -19.55 -31.70 33.51
CA PHE A 416 -20.85 -32.36 33.33
C PHE A 416 -20.76 -33.88 33.55
N LEU A 417 -19.71 -34.53 33.04
CA LEU A 417 -19.49 -35.97 33.22
C LEU A 417 -19.40 -36.40 34.70
N VAL A 418 -18.98 -35.51 35.61
CA VAL A 418 -18.89 -35.78 37.05
C VAL A 418 -20.19 -35.43 37.79
N GLY A 419 -20.91 -34.39 37.34
CA GLY A 419 -22.14 -33.90 37.98
C GLY A 419 -23.46 -34.51 37.50
N HIS A 420 -23.49 -35.07 36.28
CA HIS A 420 -24.75 -35.49 35.64
C HIS A 420 -25.47 -36.63 36.37
N GLY A 421 -24.75 -37.45 37.15
CA GLY A 421 -25.36 -38.54 37.92
C GLY A 421 -26.35 -38.05 38.98
N GLN A 422 -26.14 -36.88 39.58
CA GLN A 422 -27.11 -36.29 40.52
C GLN A 422 -28.32 -35.71 39.78
N ALA A 423 -28.08 -34.99 38.68
CA ALA A 423 -29.15 -34.44 37.84
C ALA A 423 -30.04 -35.55 37.26
N ALA A 424 -29.44 -36.64 36.76
CA ALA A 424 -30.16 -37.79 36.22
C ALA A 424 -31.04 -38.51 37.27
N ARG A 425 -30.65 -38.49 38.55
CA ARG A 425 -31.49 -39.03 39.65
C ARG A 425 -32.64 -38.12 40.03
N GLN A 426 -32.48 -36.81 39.84
CA GLN A 426 -33.52 -35.82 40.13
C GLN A 426 -34.55 -35.76 39.00
N SER A 427 -34.12 -35.96 37.75
CA SER A 427 -34.94 -35.81 36.56
C SER A 427 -34.31 -36.56 35.38
N LEU A 428 -34.62 -37.84 35.23
CA LEU A 428 -34.13 -38.62 34.10
C LEU A 428 -34.85 -38.21 32.80
N GLU A 429 -36.11 -37.80 32.92
CA GLU A 429 -37.00 -37.48 31.81
C GLU A 429 -36.51 -36.26 31.02
N SER A 430 -35.90 -35.27 31.68
CA SER A 430 -35.29 -34.11 31.00
C SER A 430 -34.06 -34.47 30.18
N CYS A 431 -33.39 -35.59 30.48
CA CYS A 431 -32.30 -36.10 29.66
C CYS A 431 -32.84 -36.95 28.50
N ALA A 432 -33.88 -37.75 28.77
CA ALA A 432 -34.53 -38.60 27.79
C ALA A 432 -35.29 -37.84 26.68
N SER A 433 -35.57 -36.54 26.88
CA SER A 433 -36.12 -35.68 25.84
C SER A 433 -35.13 -35.39 24.70
N CYS A 434 -33.83 -35.65 24.89
CA CYS A 434 -32.80 -35.45 23.86
C CYS A 434 -31.92 -36.68 23.65
N HIS A 435 -31.78 -37.56 24.65
CA HIS A 435 -30.99 -38.78 24.59
C HIS A 435 -31.87 -40.02 24.54
N VAL A 436 -31.42 -41.04 23.82
CA VAL A 436 -32.08 -42.36 23.79
C VAL A 436 -31.28 -43.38 24.59
N GLU A 437 -31.88 -44.53 24.90
CA GLU A 437 -31.28 -45.58 25.74
C GLU A 437 -29.83 -45.92 25.37
N ARG A 438 -29.53 -46.01 24.07
CA ARG A 438 -28.18 -46.30 23.54
C ARG A 438 -27.10 -45.30 23.96
N ASP A 439 -27.49 -44.05 24.20
CA ASP A 439 -26.56 -42.98 24.55
C ASP A 439 -26.11 -43.15 26.01
N CYS A 440 -27.05 -43.56 26.88
CA CYS A 440 -26.80 -43.86 28.29
C CYS A 440 -26.01 -45.16 28.46
N THR A 441 -26.36 -46.21 27.70
CA THR A 441 -25.74 -47.54 27.84
C THR A 441 -24.29 -47.55 27.39
N ARG A 442 -23.86 -46.62 26.52
CA ARG A 442 -22.43 -46.46 26.18
C ARG A 442 -21.53 -46.34 27.40
N CYS A 443 -21.99 -45.67 28.45
CA CYS A 443 -21.24 -45.50 29.71
C CYS A 443 -21.76 -46.40 30.83
N HIS A 444 -23.08 -46.52 30.97
CA HIS A 444 -23.70 -47.13 32.15
C HIS A 444 -24.06 -48.61 32.00
N ALA A 445 -23.90 -49.21 30.83
CA ALA A 445 -24.06 -50.65 30.67
C ALA A 445 -22.88 -51.43 31.26
N ALA A 446 -23.12 -52.72 31.54
CA ALA A 446 -22.13 -53.66 32.03
C ALA A 446 -20.88 -53.69 31.14
N ARG A 447 -19.75 -54.02 31.75
CA ARG A 447 -18.44 -54.06 31.08
C ARG A 447 -18.49 -55.01 29.88
N GLY A 448 -18.23 -54.49 28.68
CA GLY A 448 -18.35 -55.22 27.40
C GLY A 448 -19.53 -54.78 26.52
N ILE A 449 -20.51 -54.08 27.10
CA ILE A 449 -21.59 -53.37 26.39
C ILE A 449 -21.41 -51.85 26.53
N GLY A 450 -20.93 -51.40 27.70
CA GLY A 450 -20.54 -50.01 27.96
C GLY A 450 -19.28 -49.92 28.84
N TYR A 451 -18.98 -48.71 29.32
CA TYR A 451 -17.82 -48.46 30.19
C TYR A 451 -17.94 -49.00 31.62
N GLY A 452 -19.08 -49.58 32.00
CA GLY A 452 -19.26 -50.23 33.30
C GLY A 452 -19.53 -49.28 34.47
N PHE A 453 -19.95 -48.04 34.22
CA PHE A 453 -20.32 -47.11 35.27
C PHE A 453 -21.69 -47.46 35.86
N ASN A 454 -21.73 -47.92 37.11
CA ASN A 454 -22.99 -48.35 37.72
C ASN A 454 -23.98 -47.18 37.87
N PRO A 455 -25.15 -47.20 37.19
CA PRO A 455 -26.16 -46.14 37.32
C PRO A 455 -27.02 -46.30 38.59
N HIS A 456 -26.97 -47.46 39.25
CA HIS A 456 -27.78 -47.76 40.42
C HIS A 456 -27.30 -46.98 41.65
N GLY A 457 -28.23 -46.36 42.37
CA GLY A 457 -27.96 -45.64 43.61
C GLY A 457 -27.75 -46.57 44.82
N PRO A 458 -27.30 -46.01 45.96
CA PRO A 458 -27.22 -46.73 47.23
C PRO A 458 -28.58 -47.35 47.60
N GLY A 459 -28.60 -48.63 47.97
CA GLY A 459 -29.82 -49.34 48.35
C GLY A 459 -30.67 -49.89 47.20
N PHE A 460 -30.17 -49.87 45.96
CA PHE A 460 -30.85 -50.50 44.83
C PHE A 460 -31.05 -52.01 45.05
N ASN A 461 -32.31 -52.47 45.01
CA ASN A 461 -32.67 -53.87 45.16
C ASN A 461 -32.95 -54.49 43.79
N ALA A 462 -31.93 -55.13 43.21
CA ALA A 462 -31.99 -55.75 41.89
C ALA A 462 -33.03 -56.87 41.84
N ASP A 463 -33.10 -57.73 42.86
CA ASP A 463 -34.02 -58.87 42.89
C ASP A 463 -35.50 -58.46 42.83
N ARG A 464 -35.84 -57.36 43.52
CA ARG A 464 -37.20 -56.81 43.52
C ARG A 464 -37.62 -56.31 42.15
N LEU A 465 -36.72 -55.64 41.41
CA LEU A 465 -37.02 -55.03 40.12
C LEU A 465 -36.91 -56.03 38.96
N LYS A 466 -35.94 -56.95 39.02
CA LYS A 466 -35.79 -58.05 38.07
C LYS A 466 -37.03 -58.94 38.01
N LYS A 467 -37.71 -59.17 39.15
CA LYS A 467 -39.00 -59.87 39.21
C LYS A 467 -40.14 -59.13 38.49
N LYS A 468 -40.08 -57.80 38.41
CA LYS A 468 -41.12 -56.98 37.77
C LYS A 468 -40.93 -56.86 36.26
N ASN A 469 -39.69 -56.65 35.82
CA ASN A 469 -39.37 -56.49 34.41
C ASN A 469 -37.91 -56.92 34.12
N PRO A 470 -37.66 -58.21 33.87
CA PRO A 470 -36.31 -58.70 33.59
C PRO A 470 -35.78 -58.19 32.23
N THR A 471 -36.66 -57.87 31.28
CA THR A 471 -36.29 -57.38 29.95
C THR A 471 -35.58 -56.02 30.01
N LEU A 472 -35.99 -55.14 30.93
CA LEU A 472 -35.34 -53.84 31.14
C LEU A 472 -33.87 -54.00 31.56
N CYS A 473 -33.55 -55.04 32.33
CA CYS A 473 -32.18 -55.30 32.76
C CYS A 473 -31.27 -55.76 31.61
N ILE A 474 -31.84 -56.36 30.56
CA ILE A 474 -31.08 -56.85 29.39
C ILE A 474 -30.47 -55.67 28.59
N ALA A 475 -31.14 -54.53 28.55
CA ALA A 475 -30.64 -53.33 27.86
C ALA A 475 -29.26 -52.88 28.38
N CYS A 476 -29.02 -53.06 29.68
CA CYS A 476 -27.77 -52.65 30.33
C CYS A 476 -26.83 -53.83 30.63
N HIS A 477 -27.33 -55.04 30.86
CA HIS A 477 -26.51 -56.20 31.27
C HIS A 477 -26.39 -57.31 30.21
N GLY A 478 -27.09 -57.18 29.08
CA GLY A 478 -27.20 -58.25 28.10
C GLY A 478 -27.96 -59.46 28.65
N ARG A 479 -27.72 -60.64 28.07
CA ARG A 479 -28.42 -61.89 28.48
C ARG A 479 -27.97 -62.41 29.85
N THR A 480 -26.84 -61.93 30.36
CA THR A 480 -26.26 -62.29 31.66
C THR A 480 -26.53 -61.17 32.67
N ILE A 481 -27.77 -61.08 33.14
CA ILE A 481 -28.17 -60.14 34.19
C ILE A 481 -27.62 -60.64 35.53
N PRO A 482 -26.79 -59.85 36.24
CA PRO A 482 -26.28 -60.19 37.57
C PRO A 482 -27.37 -60.61 38.58
#